data_AF-A0A2J4JNP4-F1
#
_entry.id   AF-A0A2J4JNP4-F1
#
_cell.length_a   1.000
_cell.length_b   1.000
_cell.length_c   1.000
_cell.angle_alpha   90.00
_cell.angle_beta   90.00
_cell.angle_gamma   90.00
#
_symmetry.space_group_name_H-M   'P 1'
#
loop_
_entity.id
_entity.type
_entity.pdbx_description
1 polymer ?
#
loop_
_entity_poly.entity_id
_entity_poly.type
_entity_poly.pdbx_seq_one_letter_code
_entity_poly.pdbx_strand_id
1 'polypeptide(L)'
;MFGIGLMILLAQPAFAEELGQANITPDMTMQEIRSDPVMQQSGLFLYGSFGEGTQWTRSRLENQTLQEYAWGQTVPETTAALNLAAQNVKDGVQVTWQVYSSEETEVDPSLGCVQLFYFPGSDPDGKYAIVMGGNALTINGTFGEGLPTAWELHEKGYTVFVLRYRAWTDLGDNAPLQDLGNAVNFITAHAEQLRVQPEDYAIVAYSSGAQVAGIFANQKRGYGAFGAQKPGALILGYPIVDFSIIKPVYHIVYDPTACGWRYYWTDLNQAVDDDYPPVYFWRGDNDTILGPDTSFYEAFEQALQKHGVVYQRTAFADAPHAVSIGRGTAADGWLDEAAAFWEEQVG
;
A
#
# COMPACT_ATOMS: atom_id res chain seq x y z
N MET A 1 -7.16 -32.38 -38.63
CA MET A 1 -8.33 -32.35 -37.73
C MET A 1 -8.04 -33.25 -36.55
N PHE A 2 -7.54 -32.71 -35.45
CA PHE A 2 -7.67 -33.28 -34.10
C PHE A 2 -7.43 -32.12 -33.14
N GLY A 3 -8.50 -31.64 -32.53
CA GLY A 3 -8.46 -30.64 -31.46
C GLY A 3 -8.20 -31.34 -30.14
N ILE A 4 -7.31 -30.78 -29.34
CA ILE A 4 -7.14 -31.13 -27.93
C ILE A 4 -7.73 -29.96 -27.15
N GLY A 5 -8.90 -30.20 -26.56
CA GLY A 5 -9.59 -29.25 -25.71
C GLY A 5 -8.85 -29.08 -24.39
N LEU A 6 -8.66 -27.82 -24.01
CA LEU A 6 -8.19 -27.42 -22.68
C LEU A 6 -9.32 -27.72 -21.69
N MET A 7 -9.14 -28.72 -20.82
CA MET A 7 -10.01 -28.91 -19.66
C MET A 7 -9.67 -27.84 -18.63
N ILE A 8 -10.56 -26.86 -18.47
CA ILE A 8 -10.61 -26.02 -17.28
C ILE A 8 -11.15 -26.93 -16.16
N LEU A 9 -10.25 -27.42 -15.30
CA LEU A 9 -10.62 -28.08 -14.05
C LEU A 9 -11.19 -27.01 -13.12
N LEU A 10 -12.52 -26.92 -13.08
CA LEU A 10 -13.25 -26.30 -11.98
C LEU A 10 -12.88 -27.08 -10.71
N ALA A 11 -11.98 -26.54 -9.89
CA ALA A 11 -11.72 -27.05 -8.56
C ALA A 11 -13.03 -26.94 -7.76
N GLN A 12 -13.56 -28.09 -7.34
CA GLN A 12 -14.84 -28.20 -6.64
C GLN A 12 -14.75 -27.70 -5.19
N PRO A 13 -15.89 -27.40 -4.52
CA PRO A 13 -15.97 -26.84 -3.15
C PRO A 13 -15.48 -27.79 -2.04
N ALA A 14 -15.01 -28.99 -2.37
CA ALA A 14 -14.69 -30.04 -1.41
C ALA A 14 -13.38 -29.81 -0.62
N PHE A 15 -12.53 -28.84 -1.02
CA PHE A 15 -11.30 -28.52 -0.30
C PHE A 15 -11.50 -27.52 0.86
N ALA A 16 -12.64 -26.83 0.93
CA ALA A 16 -12.90 -25.84 1.98
C ALA A 16 -13.23 -26.49 3.35
N GLU A 17 -13.70 -27.74 3.37
CA GLU A 17 -14.15 -28.42 4.61
C GLU A 17 -13.01 -28.96 5.50
N GLU A 18 -11.75 -29.00 5.04
CA GLU A 18 -10.63 -29.58 5.82
C GLU A 18 -9.67 -28.56 6.44
N LEU A 19 -9.85 -27.27 6.16
CA LEU A 19 -9.02 -26.21 6.73
C LEU A 19 -9.61 -25.74 8.07
N GLY A 20 -8.93 -26.07 9.17
CA GLY A 20 -9.28 -25.57 10.50
C GLY A 20 -9.34 -24.03 10.57
N GLN A 21 -9.93 -23.49 11.63
CA GLN A 21 -9.89 -22.05 11.84
C GLN A 21 -8.45 -21.57 12.09
N ALA A 22 -7.84 -20.91 11.11
CA ALA A 22 -6.78 -19.95 11.41
C ALA A 22 -7.37 -18.94 12.39
N ASN A 23 -6.87 -18.97 13.62
CA ASN A 23 -7.25 -18.09 14.71
C ASN A 23 -5.99 -17.36 15.14
N ILE A 24 -5.56 -16.42 14.29
CA ILE A 24 -4.34 -15.68 14.49
C ILE A 24 -4.51 -14.83 15.75
N THR A 25 -3.57 -14.93 16.68
CA THR A 25 -3.55 -14.14 17.92
C THR A 25 -2.24 -13.35 18.03
N PRO A 26 -2.21 -12.25 18.80
CA PRO A 26 -1.00 -11.47 19.03
C PRO A 26 0.17 -12.30 19.60
N ASP A 27 -0.12 -13.36 20.35
CA ASP A 27 0.88 -14.22 21.00
C ASP A 27 1.46 -15.31 20.08
N MET A 28 0.85 -15.55 18.92
CA MET A 28 1.41 -16.49 17.94
C MET A 28 2.71 -15.96 17.37
N THR A 29 3.67 -16.85 17.21
CA THR A 29 4.94 -16.54 16.55
C THR A 29 4.74 -16.36 15.05
N MET A 30 5.61 -15.55 14.43
CA MET A 30 5.61 -15.40 12.98
C MET A 30 5.84 -16.73 12.26
N GLN A 31 6.57 -17.67 12.86
CA GLN A 31 6.71 -19.03 12.31
C GLN A 31 5.38 -19.78 12.29
N GLU A 32 4.61 -19.75 13.38
CA GLU A 32 3.29 -20.38 13.44
C GLU A 32 2.34 -19.78 12.40
N ILE A 33 2.29 -18.44 12.30
CA ILE A 33 1.44 -17.74 11.33
C ILE A 33 1.84 -18.09 9.88
N ARG A 34 3.13 -18.09 9.55
CA ARG A 34 3.62 -18.40 8.19
C ARG A 34 3.51 -19.89 7.83
N SER A 35 3.42 -20.76 8.83
CA SER A 35 3.26 -22.21 8.65
C SER A 35 1.80 -22.65 8.63
N ASP A 36 0.87 -21.76 8.99
CA ASP A 36 -0.57 -22.04 8.92
C ASP A 36 -0.99 -22.27 7.45
N PRO A 37 -1.63 -23.42 7.13
CA PRO A 37 -2.00 -23.74 5.75
C PRO A 37 -2.95 -22.74 5.10
N VAL A 38 -3.87 -22.14 5.86
CA VAL A 38 -4.80 -21.11 5.35
C VAL A 38 -4.02 -19.85 5.02
N MET A 39 -3.08 -19.46 5.87
CA MET A 39 -2.22 -18.31 5.61
C MET A 39 -1.29 -18.54 4.42
N GLN A 40 -0.77 -19.75 4.22
CA GLN A 40 -0.01 -20.09 3.01
C GLN A 40 -0.87 -19.99 1.75
N GLN A 41 -2.11 -20.47 1.82
CA GLN A 41 -3.06 -20.38 0.71
C GLN A 41 -3.51 -18.93 0.43
N SER A 42 -3.54 -18.06 1.44
CA SER A 42 -3.86 -16.63 1.25
C SER A 42 -2.90 -15.95 0.27
N GLY A 43 -1.66 -16.44 0.19
CA GLY A 43 -0.61 -15.85 -0.63
C GLY A 43 -0.14 -14.47 -0.14
N LEU A 44 -0.51 -14.05 1.08
CA LEU A 44 0.00 -12.82 1.67
C LEU A 44 1.52 -12.90 1.84
N PHE A 45 2.22 -11.81 1.52
CA PHE A 45 3.64 -11.71 1.81
C PHE A 45 3.86 -11.32 3.28
N LEU A 46 4.08 -12.32 4.12
CA LEU A 46 4.19 -12.15 5.58
C LEU A 46 5.62 -11.85 6.06
N TYR A 47 6.40 -11.13 5.25
CA TYR A 47 7.72 -10.59 5.61
C TYR A 47 7.72 -9.08 5.36
N GLY A 48 8.34 -8.30 6.22
CA GLY A 48 8.35 -6.83 6.13
C GLY A 48 9.12 -6.11 7.22
N SER A 49 9.90 -6.83 8.03
CA SER A 49 10.69 -6.27 9.10
C SER A 49 12.14 -6.02 8.68
N PHE A 50 12.78 -5.08 9.37
CA PHE A 50 14.18 -4.76 9.12
C PHE A 50 15.05 -6.01 9.31
N GLY A 51 15.85 -6.31 8.30
CA GLY A 51 16.73 -7.46 8.29
C GLY A 51 16.20 -8.64 7.48
N GLU A 52 14.99 -8.66 6.94
CA GLU A 52 14.44 -9.84 6.22
C GLU A 52 14.91 -10.02 4.76
N GLY A 53 16.10 -9.50 4.42
CA GLY A 53 16.68 -9.56 3.08
C GLY A 53 17.24 -10.93 2.66
N THR A 54 17.39 -11.89 3.59
CA THR A 54 17.90 -13.25 3.31
C THR A 54 17.14 -14.30 4.12
N GLN A 55 17.22 -15.57 3.71
CA GLN A 55 16.62 -16.67 4.48
C GLN A 55 17.20 -16.76 5.90
N TRP A 56 18.52 -16.58 6.05
CA TRP A 56 19.19 -16.66 7.36
C TRP A 56 18.79 -15.52 8.30
N THR A 57 18.57 -14.32 7.78
CA THR A 57 18.13 -13.21 8.61
C THR A 57 16.64 -13.30 8.96
N ARG A 58 15.81 -13.83 8.06
CA ARG A 58 14.38 -14.12 8.33
C ARG A 58 14.19 -15.10 9.48
N SER A 59 15.01 -16.14 9.58
CA SER A 59 14.90 -17.14 10.65
C SER A 59 15.14 -16.57 12.05
N ARG A 60 15.76 -15.39 12.16
CA ARG A 60 15.93 -14.69 13.45
C ARG A 60 14.65 -14.05 13.96
N LEU A 61 13.67 -13.81 13.09
CA LEU A 61 12.39 -13.19 13.42
C LEU A 61 11.25 -14.21 13.51
N GLU A 62 11.51 -15.47 13.17
CA GLU A 62 10.51 -16.56 13.22
C GLU A 62 9.90 -16.75 14.61
N ASN A 63 10.70 -16.57 15.67
CA ASN A 63 10.25 -16.73 17.06
C ASN A 63 9.64 -15.46 17.66
N GLN A 64 9.63 -14.33 16.95
CA GLN A 64 8.92 -13.14 17.43
C GLN A 64 7.42 -13.41 17.36
N THR A 65 6.72 -13.03 18.41
CA THR A 65 5.25 -12.98 18.42
C THR A 65 4.75 -11.91 17.45
N LEU A 66 3.51 -12.02 17.00
CA LEU A 66 2.88 -10.97 16.19
C LEU A 66 2.88 -9.63 16.94
N GLN A 67 2.71 -9.64 18.26
CA GLN A 67 2.79 -8.45 19.12
C GLN A 67 4.16 -7.76 19.08
N GLU A 68 5.24 -8.52 18.94
CA GLU A 68 6.61 -7.99 18.83
C GLU A 68 6.96 -7.59 17.39
N TYR A 69 6.34 -8.23 16.40
CA TYR A 69 6.66 -8.08 14.99
C TYR A 69 5.85 -6.97 14.30
N ALA A 70 4.54 -6.93 14.52
CA ALA A 70 3.67 -5.86 14.03
C ALA A 70 3.82 -4.63 14.92
N TRP A 71 3.76 -3.43 14.33
CA TRP A 71 4.17 -2.16 14.93
C TRP A 71 3.32 -1.73 16.15
N GLY A 72 3.50 -2.43 17.28
CA GLY A 72 2.98 -2.11 18.61
C GLY A 72 1.48 -1.84 18.65
N GLN A 73 1.11 -0.58 18.54
CA GLN A 73 -0.24 -0.06 18.76
C GLN A 73 -1.26 -0.52 17.71
N THR A 74 -0.82 -0.99 16.54
CA THR A 74 -1.70 -1.48 15.46
C THR A 74 -1.94 -2.98 15.49
N VAL A 75 -1.38 -3.70 16.46
CA VAL A 75 -1.47 -5.16 16.54
C VAL A 75 -2.91 -5.67 16.53
N PRO A 76 -3.89 -5.06 17.23
CA PRO A 76 -5.28 -5.50 17.15
C PRO A 76 -5.83 -5.50 15.73
N GLU A 77 -5.65 -4.40 14.99
CA GLU A 77 -6.13 -4.23 13.62
C GLU A 77 -5.35 -5.10 12.63
N THR A 78 -4.02 -5.21 12.80
CA THR A 78 -3.20 -6.14 12.01
C THR A 78 -3.64 -7.59 12.22
N THR A 79 -3.95 -7.98 13.47
CA THR A 79 -4.46 -9.34 13.79
C THR A 79 -5.82 -9.57 13.15
N ALA A 80 -6.71 -8.58 13.20
CA ALA A 80 -8.02 -8.65 12.58
C ALA A 80 -7.93 -8.78 11.05
N ALA A 81 -7.05 -8.00 10.40
CA ALA A 81 -6.79 -8.12 8.96
C ALA A 81 -6.26 -9.51 8.56
N LEU A 82 -5.36 -10.10 9.35
CA LEU A 82 -4.87 -11.47 9.07
C LEU A 82 -5.98 -12.51 9.20
N ASN A 83 -6.83 -12.40 10.22
CA ASN A 83 -7.98 -13.28 10.37
C ASN A 83 -9.01 -13.08 9.27
N LEU A 84 -9.24 -11.84 8.81
CA LEU A 84 -10.09 -11.54 7.66
C LEU A 84 -9.55 -12.18 6.37
N ALA A 85 -8.25 -12.08 6.10
CA ALA A 85 -7.62 -12.76 4.98
C ALA A 85 -7.80 -14.28 5.08
N ALA A 86 -7.60 -14.86 6.26
CA ALA A 86 -7.79 -16.29 6.47
C ALA A 86 -9.25 -16.72 6.28
N GLN A 87 -10.21 -15.88 6.67
CA GLN A 87 -11.63 -16.14 6.46
C GLN A 87 -11.98 -16.07 4.97
N ASN A 88 -11.51 -15.05 4.25
CA ASN A 88 -11.69 -14.91 2.81
C ASN A 88 -11.21 -16.15 2.04
N VAL A 89 -10.05 -16.71 2.40
CA VAL A 89 -9.55 -17.96 1.80
C VAL A 89 -10.54 -19.11 1.97
N LYS A 90 -11.12 -19.29 3.16
CA LYS A 90 -12.09 -20.36 3.43
C LYS A 90 -13.40 -20.15 2.68
N ASP A 91 -13.79 -18.90 2.51
CA ASP A 91 -14.98 -18.52 1.75
C ASP A 91 -14.77 -18.58 0.23
N GLY A 92 -13.57 -19.00 -0.22
CA GLY A 92 -13.23 -19.13 -1.64
C GLY A 92 -12.91 -17.80 -2.32
N VAL A 93 -12.67 -16.74 -1.54
CA VAL A 93 -12.27 -15.42 -2.03
C VAL A 93 -10.75 -15.38 -2.17
N GLN A 94 -10.28 -15.06 -3.37
CA GLN A 94 -8.85 -14.90 -3.64
C GLN A 94 -8.31 -13.63 -2.95
N VAL A 95 -7.37 -13.80 -2.02
CA VAL A 95 -6.77 -12.70 -1.25
C VAL A 95 -5.63 -12.01 -1.99
N THR A 96 -4.69 -12.75 -2.57
CA THR A 96 -3.56 -12.15 -3.27
C THR A 96 -3.72 -12.19 -4.79
N TRP A 97 -3.52 -11.04 -5.42
CA TRP A 97 -3.53 -10.87 -6.86
C TRP A 97 -2.15 -10.40 -7.34
N GLN A 98 -1.61 -11.08 -8.36
CA GLN A 98 -0.36 -10.68 -8.99
C GLN A 98 -0.62 -9.62 -10.05
N VAL A 99 0.09 -8.49 -9.98
CA VAL A 99 -0.11 -7.37 -10.92
C VAL A 99 0.48 -7.68 -12.29
N TYR A 100 1.65 -8.33 -12.30
CA TYR A 100 2.34 -8.74 -13.52
C TYR A 100 2.13 -10.23 -13.81
N SER A 101 2.09 -10.57 -15.10
CA SER A 101 1.94 -11.95 -15.59
C SER A 101 3.17 -12.82 -15.31
N SER A 102 3.00 -14.14 -15.36
CA SER A 102 4.12 -15.08 -15.28
C SER A 102 5.20 -14.79 -16.31
N GLU A 103 4.80 -14.49 -17.54
CA GLU A 103 5.67 -14.20 -18.67
C GLU A 103 6.52 -12.94 -18.43
N GLU A 104 5.92 -11.89 -17.85
CA GLU A 104 6.65 -10.69 -17.46
C GLU A 104 7.63 -10.99 -16.32
N THR A 105 7.22 -11.78 -15.32
CA THR A 105 8.10 -12.14 -14.20
C THR A 105 9.24 -13.09 -14.59
N GLU A 106 9.09 -13.86 -15.67
CA GLU A 106 10.19 -14.65 -16.25
C GLU A 106 11.25 -13.76 -16.91
N VAL A 107 10.83 -12.65 -17.51
CA VAL A 107 11.73 -11.67 -18.14
C VAL A 107 12.38 -10.76 -17.09
N ASP A 108 11.61 -10.25 -16.14
CA ASP A 108 12.07 -9.43 -15.02
C ASP A 108 11.54 -10.01 -13.69
N PRO A 109 12.36 -10.83 -13.00
CA PRO A 109 11.98 -11.44 -11.73
C PRO A 109 11.65 -10.45 -10.61
N SER A 110 12.08 -9.18 -10.70
CA SER A 110 11.76 -8.16 -9.70
C SER A 110 10.25 -7.85 -9.65
N LEU A 111 9.55 -8.05 -10.77
CA LEU A 111 8.11 -7.84 -10.89
C LEU A 111 7.29 -8.84 -10.06
N GLY A 112 7.84 -10.02 -9.76
CA GLY A 112 7.12 -11.06 -9.01
C GLY A 112 6.80 -10.69 -7.57
N CYS A 113 7.39 -9.59 -7.07
CA CYS A 113 7.07 -9.06 -5.75
C CYS A 113 5.79 -8.21 -5.71
N VAL A 114 5.29 -7.77 -6.88
CA VAL A 114 4.24 -6.75 -6.96
C VAL A 114 2.87 -7.38 -6.88
N GLN A 115 2.23 -7.16 -5.72
CA GLN A 115 1.02 -7.85 -5.31
C GLN A 115 -0.02 -6.87 -4.79
N LEU A 116 -1.29 -7.19 -5.05
CA LEU A 116 -2.44 -6.57 -4.40
C LEU A 116 -3.02 -7.57 -3.40
N PHE A 117 -3.05 -7.18 -2.12
CA PHE A 117 -3.77 -7.93 -1.10
C PHE A 117 -5.19 -7.37 -0.97
N TYR A 118 -6.16 -8.17 -1.38
CA TYR A 118 -7.55 -7.80 -1.55
C TYR A 118 -8.37 -8.11 -0.28
N PHE A 119 -9.02 -7.08 0.23
CA PHE A 119 -9.94 -7.12 1.36
C PHE A 119 -11.30 -6.55 0.89
N PRO A 120 -12.27 -7.39 0.50
CA PRO A 120 -13.55 -6.93 -0.03
C PRO A 120 -14.33 -6.12 1.00
N GLY A 121 -14.98 -5.04 0.56
CA GLY A 121 -15.89 -4.24 1.38
C GLY A 121 -17.28 -4.86 1.49
N SER A 122 -18.17 -4.19 2.24
CA SER A 122 -19.56 -4.61 2.39
C SER A 122 -20.48 -4.08 1.29
N ASP A 123 -20.06 -3.05 0.55
CA ASP A 123 -20.74 -2.54 -0.64
C ASP A 123 -20.11 -3.12 -1.91
N PRO A 124 -20.70 -4.18 -2.50
CA PRO A 124 -20.14 -4.76 -3.71
C PRO A 124 -20.35 -3.82 -4.89
N ASP A 125 -19.33 -3.72 -5.74
CA ASP A 125 -19.25 -2.76 -6.85
C ASP A 125 -19.08 -1.30 -6.38
N GLY A 126 -18.84 -1.09 -5.08
CA GLY A 126 -18.58 0.22 -4.47
C GLY A 126 -17.12 0.70 -4.63
N LYS A 127 -16.86 1.87 -4.05
CA LYS A 127 -15.54 2.52 -4.02
C LYS A 127 -14.48 1.63 -3.36
N TYR A 128 -13.23 1.80 -3.78
CA TYR A 128 -12.09 1.12 -3.17
C TYR A 128 -10.96 2.07 -2.79
N ALA A 129 -10.12 1.62 -1.87
CA ALA A 129 -8.88 2.28 -1.49
C ALA A 129 -7.68 1.41 -1.87
N ILE A 130 -6.64 2.03 -2.44
CA ILE A 130 -5.30 1.43 -2.53
C ILE A 130 -4.48 1.94 -1.34
N VAL A 131 -4.00 1.03 -0.50
CA VAL A 131 -3.15 1.35 0.64
C VAL A 131 -1.69 1.12 0.27
N MET A 132 -0.85 2.15 0.43
CA MET A 132 0.60 2.08 0.21
C MET A 132 1.36 2.46 1.48
N GLY A 133 1.92 1.45 2.14
CA GLY A 133 2.86 1.68 3.24
C GLY A 133 4.19 2.26 2.74
N GLY A 134 4.97 2.81 3.66
CA GLY A 134 6.35 3.21 3.45
C GLY A 134 7.28 1.99 3.39
N ASN A 135 8.31 2.10 2.56
CA ASN A 135 9.39 1.13 2.46
C ASN A 135 10.73 1.77 2.84
N ALA A 136 11.58 1.01 3.54
CA ALA A 136 12.93 1.41 3.90
C ALA A 136 13.86 0.19 4.00
N LEU A 137 14.82 0.09 3.08
CA LEU A 137 15.68 -1.08 2.98
C LEU A 137 14.82 -2.35 2.84
N THR A 138 14.91 -3.29 3.79
CA THR A 138 14.11 -4.54 3.80
C THR A 138 12.75 -4.39 4.47
N ILE A 139 12.47 -3.24 5.09
CA ILE A 139 11.17 -2.93 5.69
C ILE A 139 10.17 -2.66 4.58
N ASN A 140 8.99 -3.27 4.69
CA ASN A 140 7.82 -2.84 3.94
C ASN A 140 6.63 -2.60 4.89
N GLY A 141 5.82 -1.59 4.58
CA GLY A 141 4.74 -1.14 5.45
C GLY A 141 3.54 -2.08 5.54
N THR A 142 3.60 -3.32 5.03
CA THR A 142 2.44 -4.24 5.02
C THR A 142 1.88 -4.46 6.42
N PHE A 143 2.70 -4.84 7.41
CA PHE A 143 2.21 -5.11 8.78
C PHE A 143 1.83 -3.86 9.57
N GLY A 144 2.55 -2.77 9.32
CA GLY A 144 2.47 -1.56 10.10
C GLY A 144 1.44 -0.56 9.60
N GLU A 145 1.28 -0.43 8.29
CA GLU A 145 0.47 0.58 7.63
C GLU A 145 -0.58 -0.04 6.73
N GLY A 146 -0.24 -1.13 6.01
CA GLY A 146 -1.13 -1.81 5.07
C GLY A 146 -2.32 -2.48 5.75
N LEU A 147 -2.03 -3.56 6.48
CA LEU A 147 -3.03 -4.40 7.16
C LEU A 147 -3.93 -3.64 8.15
N PRO A 148 -3.40 -2.79 9.07
CA PRO A 148 -4.28 -2.09 9.99
C PRO A 148 -5.19 -1.07 9.30
N THR A 149 -4.69 -0.37 8.26
CA THR A 149 -5.54 0.52 7.44
C THR A 149 -6.59 -0.27 6.66
N ALA A 150 -6.22 -1.43 6.12
CA ALA A 150 -7.15 -2.29 5.40
C ALA A 150 -8.29 -2.76 6.30
N TRP A 151 -7.99 -3.12 7.55
CA TRP A 151 -9.01 -3.46 8.52
C TRP A 151 -9.95 -2.28 8.83
N GLU A 152 -9.41 -1.11 9.16
CA GLU A 152 -10.21 0.07 9.51
C GLU A 152 -11.13 0.54 8.38
N LEU A 153 -10.66 0.50 7.13
CA LEU A 153 -11.48 0.86 5.97
C LEU A 153 -12.48 -0.24 5.60
N HIS A 154 -12.11 -1.52 5.74
CA HIS A 154 -13.01 -2.66 5.55
C HIS A 154 -14.21 -2.57 6.51
N GLU A 155 -13.97 -2.27 7.78
CA GLU A 155 -15.04 -2.11 8.80
C GLU A 155 -15.99 -0.94 8.47
N LYS A 156 -15.54 0.02 7.64
CA LYS A 156 -16.37 1.12 7.12
C LYS A 156 -17.10 0.77 5.83
N GLY A 157 -16.88 -0.43 5.29
CA GLY A 157 -17.53 -0.96 4.11
C GLY A 157 -16.77 -0.79 2.80
N TYR A 158 -15.58 -0.18 2.82
CA TYR A 158 -14.77 -0.02 1.62
C TYR A 158 -14.05 -1.31 1.24
N THR A 159 -13.94 -1.56 -0.06
CA THR A 159 -12.98 -2.53 -0.59
C THR A 159 -11.57 -1.95 -0.49
N VAL A 160 -10.60 -2.75 -0.06
CA VAL A 160 -9.22 -2.30 0.12
C VAL A 160 -8.24 -3.21 -0.61
N PHE A 161 -7.26 -2.58 -1.26
CA PHE A 161 -6.09 -3.25 -1.81
C PHE A 161 -4.83 -2.73 -1.13
N VAL A 162 -4.14 -3.57 -0.36
CA VAL A 162 -2.79 -3.24 0.11
C VAL A 162 -1.81 -3.56 -1.03
N LEU A 163 -1.17 -2.53 -1.58
CA LEU A 163 -0.20 -2.70 -2.65
C LEU A 163 1.19 -2.95 -2.06
N ARG A 164 1.71 -4.16 -2.29
CA ARG A 164 3.13 -4.43 -2.16
C ARG A 164 3.80 -4.10 -3.50
N TYR A 165 4.67 -3.11 -3.49
CA TYR A 165 5.40 -2.63 -4.67
C TYR A 165 6.90 -2.86 -4.52
N ARG A 166 7.65 -2.78 -5.63
CA ARG A 166 9.12 -2.96 -5.62
C ARG A 166 9.79 -1.98 -4.66
N ALA A 167 10.75 -2.52 -3.93
CA ALA A 167 11.48 -1.83 -2.88
C ALA A 167 12.93 -2.31 -2.85
N TRP A 168 13.71 -1.73 -1.96
CA TRP A 168 15.09 -2.12 -1.74
C TRP A 168 15.97 -2.11 -3.00
N THR A 169 16.53 -3.25 -3.40
CA THR A 169 17.38 -3.43 -4.58
C THR A 169 16.65 -3.16 -5.89
N ASP A 170 15.33 -3.16 -5.87
CA ASP A 170 14.49 -3.11 -7.06
C ASP A 170 13.85 -1.72 -7.26
N LEU A 171 14.39 -0.67 -6.61
CA LEU A 171 13.87 0.71 -6.67
C LEU A 171 14.25 1.48 -7.94
N GLY A 172 15.17 0.96 -8.75
CA GLY A 172 15.68 1.62 -9.94
C GLY A 172 14.61 1.88 -11.00
N ASP A 173 14.92 2.78 -11.93
CA ASP A 173 14.10 3.06 -13.11
C ASP A 173 12.62 3.43 -12.85
N ASN A 174 12.33 4.08 -11.71
CA ASN A 174 10.97 4.44 -11.31
C ASN A 174 10.05 3.25 -11.01
N ALA A 175 10.61 2.08 -10.68
CA ALA A 175 9.85 0.87 -10.39
C ALA A 175 8.61 1.07 -9.48
N PRO A 176 8.68 1.77 -8.33
CA PRO A 176 7.51 2.01 -7.48
C PRO A 176 6.36 2.73 -8.19
N LEU A 177 6.69 3.69 -9.05
CA LEU A 177 5.72 4.48 -9.79
C LEU A 177 5.07 3.65 -10.91
N GLN A 178 5.86 2.81 -11.58
CA GLN A 178 5.37 1.85 -12.56
C GLN A 178 4.42 0.83 -11.92
N ASP A 179 4.77 0.33 -10.73
CA ASP A 179 3.99 -0.67 -10.01
C ASP A 179 2.63 -0.14 -9.59
N LEU A 180 2.56 1.10 -9.10
CA LEU A 180 1.30 1.74 -8.78
C LEU A 180 0.43 1.96 -10.03
N GLY A 181 1.01 2.44 -11.13
CA GLY A 181 0.27 2.61 -12.39
C GLY A 181 -0.29 1.29 -12.93
N ASN A 182 0.53 0.24 -12.94
CA ASN A 182 0.10 -1.09 -13.38
C ASN A 182 -0.91 -1.72 -12.40
N ALA A 183 -0.81 -1.47 -11.10
CA ALA A 183 -1.80 -1.92 -10.12
C ALA A 183 -3.19 -1.28 -10.36
N VAL A 184 -3.25 0.02 -10.64
CA VAL A 184 -4.51 0.71 -10.98
C VAL A 184 -5.11 0.16 -12.28
N ASN A 185 -4.27 -0.04 -13.30
CA ASN A 185 -4.70 -0.64 -14.56
C ASN A 185 -5.18 -2.08 -14.38
N PHE A 186 -4.52 -2.86 -13.52
CA PHE A 186 -4.93 -4.21 -13.16
C PHE A 186 -6.32 -4.21 -12.52
N ILE A 187 -6.54 -3.37 -11.51
CA ILE A 187 -7.85 -3.26 -10.83
C ILE A 187 -8.92 -2.85 -11.85
N THR A 188 -8.63 -1.85 -12.69
CA THR A 188 -9.56 -1.41 -13.75
C THR A 188 -9.93 -2.54 -14.71
N ALA A 189 -8.95 -3.35 -15.15
CA ALA A 189 -9.18 -4.47 -16.05
C ALA A 189 -9.94 -5.64 -15.40
N HIS A 190 -9.92 -5.74 -14.07
CA HIS A 190 -10.55 -6.81 -13.30
C HIS A 190 -11.69 -6.32 -12.42
N ALA A 191 -12.20 -5.10 -12.63
CA ALA A 191 -13.16 -4.44 -11.75
C ALA A 191 -14.43 -5.28 -11.48
N GLU A 192 -14.94 -6.00 -12.49
CA GLU A 192 -16.09 -6.90 -12.32
C GLU A 192 -15.78 -8.10 -11.40
N GLN A 193 -14.59 -8.69 -11.56
CA GLN A 193 -14.14 -9.83 -10.73
C GLN A 193 -13.85 -9.39 -9.29
N LEU A 194 -13.28 -8.19 -9.16
CA LEU A 194 -12.94 -7.56 -7.90
C LEU A 194 -14.13 -6.86 -7.26
N ARG A 195 -15.31 -6.81 -7.91
CA ARG A 195 -16.54 -6.20 -7.40
C ARG A 195 -16.30 -4.76 -6.92
N VAL A 196 -15.68 -3.92 -7.76
CA VAL A 196 -15.40 -2.51 -7.46
C VAL A 196 -15.77 -1.60 -8.63
N GLN A 197 -16.11 -0.35 -8.32
CA GLN A 197 -16.10 0.72 -9.33
C GLN A 197 -14.65 1.15 -9.61
N PRO A 198 -14.21 1.25 -10.87
CA PRO A 198 -12.84 1.63 -11.19
C PRO A 198 -12.54 3.13 -11.01
N GLU A 199 -13.57 3.98 -11.01
CA GLU A 199 -13.44 5.42 -10.80
C GLU A 199 -13.51 5.83 -9.32
N ASP A 200 -13.05 7.05 -9.04
CA ASP A 200 -13.22 7.73 -7.75
C ASP A 200 -12.60 7.03 -6.52
N TYR A 201 -11.70 6.08 -6.76
CA TYR A 201 -10.94 5.39 -5.73
C TYR A 201 -10.01 6.33 -4.95
N ALA A 202 -9.72 6.01 -3.70
CA ALA A 202 -8.71 6.71 -2.91
C ALA A 202 -7.35 6.01 -2.95
N ILE A 203 -6.27 6.78 -2.87
CA ILE A 203 -4.97 6.25 -2.49
C ILE A 203 -4.67 6.71 -1.07
N VAL A 204 -4.55 5.76 -0.14
CA VAL A 204 -4.16 6.00 1.26
C VAL A 204 -2.70 5.60 1.40
N ALA A 205 -1.80 6.55 1.59
CA ALA A 205 -0.38 6.30 1.52
C ALA A 205 0.39 6.95 2.66
N TYR A 206 1.49 6.30 3.05
CA TYR A 206 2.29 6.66 4.21
C TYR A 206 3.75 6.87 3.85
N SER A 207 4.41 7.80 4.53
CA SER A 207 5.87 7.98 4.45
C SER A 207 6.39 7.97 3.00
N SER A 208 7.28 7.04 2.61
CA SER A 208 7.81 6.95 1.24
C SER A 208 6.77 6.48 0.21
N GLY A 209 5.76 5.70 0.63
CA GLY A 209 4.60 5.35 -0.22
C GLY A 209 3.79 6.60 -0.59
N ALA A 210 3.65 7.54 0.35
CA ALA A 210 2.97 8.82 0.10
C ALA A 210 3.69 9.70 -0.93
N GLN A 211 5.03 9.64 -0.99
CA GLN A 211 5.79 10.30 -2.05
C GLN A 211 5.43 9.71 -3.43
N VAL A 212 5.44 8.38 -3.55
CA VAL A 212 5.12 7.68 -4.80
C VAL A 212 3.69 8.00 -5.23
N ALA A 213 2.74 7.92 -4.31
CA ALA A 213 1.34 8.25 -4.54
C ALA A 213 1.14 9.71 -4.99
N GLY A 214 1.83 10.66 -4.36
CA GLY A 214 1.76 12.06 -4.76
C GLY A 214 2.42 12.35 -6.11
N ILE A 215 3.48 11.64 -6.49
CA ILE A 215 4.04 11.77 -7.85
C ILE A 215 3.10 11.13 -8.88
N PHE A 216 2.48 9.99 -8.54
CA PHE A 216 1.49 9.32 -9.37
C PHE A 216 0.22 10.15 -9.60
N ALA A 217 -0.14 11.02 -8.67
CA ALA A 217 -1.28 11.92 -8.82
C ALA A 217 -1.07 13.02 -9.89
N ASN A 218 0.14 13.19 -10.44
CA ASN A 218 0.41 14.11 -11.54
C ASN A 218 -0.09 13.57 -12.90
N GLN A 219 -0.69 14.41 -13.74
CA GLN A 219 -1.20 13.98 -15.05
C GLN A 219 -0.08 13.58 -16.02
N LYS A 220 1.01 14.36 -16.10
CA LYS A 220 2.06 14.20 -17.11
C LYS A 220 3.05 13.08 -16.78
N ARG A 221 3.29 12.82 -15.50
CA ARG A 221 4.32 11.86 -15.02
C ARG A 221 3.73 10.71 -14.21
N GLY A 222 2.49 10.83 -13.77
CA GLY A 222 1.76 9.83 -13.00
C GLY A 222 0.64 9.22 -13.82
N TYR A 223 -0.59 9.20 -13.30
CA TYR A 223 -1.73 8.45 -13.83
C TYR A 223 -1.90 8.60 -15.35
N GLY A 224 -1.80 9.83 -15.88
CA GLY A 224 -1.97 10.08 -17.32
C GLY A 224 -0.86 9.51 -18.19
N ALA A 225 0.38 9.41 -17.67
CA ALA A 225 1.48 8.75 -18.36
C ALA A 225 1.33 7.22 -18.42
N PHE A 226 0.65 6.63 -17.43
CA PHE A 226 0.38 5.20 -17.37
C PHE A 226 -0.95 4.79 -18.01
N GLY A 227 -1.73 5.75 -18.51
CA GLY A 227 -3.10 5.50 -18.98
C GLY A 227 -4.03 4.99 -17.88
N ALA A 228 -3.67 5.24 -16.62
CA ALA A 228 -4.41 4.81 -15.44
C ALA A 228 -5.52 5.79 -15.08
N GLN A 229 -6.54 5.30 -14.38
CA GLN A 229 -7.60 6.14 -13.85
C GLN A 229 -7.01 7.18 -12.88
N LYS A 230 -7.58 8.39 -12.90
CA LYS A 230 -7.24 9.43 -11.93
C LYS A 230 -7.82 9.04 -10.56
N PRO A 231 -7.06 9.12 -9.45
CA PRO A 231 -7.62 8.94 -8.11
C PRO A 231 -8.72 9.97 -7.82
N GLY A 232 -9.78 9.56 -7.13
CA GLY A 232 -10.80 10.47 -6.60
C GLY A 232 -10.31 11.31 -5.42
N ALA A 233 -9.44 10.73 -4.59
CA ALA A 233 -8.77 11.45 -3.50
C ALA A 233 -7.38 10.87 -3.22
N LEU A 234 -6.48 11.73 -2.75
CA LEU A 234 -5.17 11.37 -2.23
C LEU A 234 -5.14 11.61 -0.72
N ILE A 235 -4.94 10.55 0.06
CA ILE A 235 -4.93 10.58 1.53
C ILE A 235 -3.51 10.23 2.01
N LEU A 236 -2.81 11.20 2.59
CA LEU A 236 -1.38 11.08 2.92
C LEU A 236 -1.12 11.19 4.42
N GLY A 237 -0.67 10.10 5.03
CA GLY A 237 -0.19 10.08 6.42
C GLY A 237 1.31 10.32 6.52
N TYR A 238 1.70 11.38 7.25
CA TYR A 238 3.10 11.79 7.46
C TYR A 238 3.99 11.65 6.21
N PRO A 239 3.59 12.25 5.06
CA PRO A 239 4.26 12.02 3.79
C PRO A 239 5.71 12.47 3.79
N ILE A 240 6.57 11.70 3.11
CA ILE A 240 7.88 12.21 2.72
C ILE A 240 7.69 13.23 1.57
N VAL A 241 7.64 14.50 1.93
CA VAL A 241 7.38 15.63 1.01
C VAL A 241 8.61 16.06 0.21
N ASP A 242 9.82 15.84 0.72
CA ASP A 242 11.10 16.06 0.04
C ASP A 242 12.13 14.98 0.44
N PHE A 243 12.83 14.43 -0.55
CA PHE A 243 13.91 13.46 -0.40
C PHE A 243 15.32 14.09 -0.42
N SER A 244 15.46 15.41 -0.32
CA SER A 244 16.67 16.20 -0.65
C SER A 244 17.99 15.65 -0.11
N ILE A 245 18.02 15.13 1.12
CA ILE A 245 19.24 14.54 1.72
C ILE A 245 19.61 13.20 1.07
N ILE A 246 18.62 12.48 0.54
CA ILE A 246 18.72 11.09 0.08
C ILE A 246 18.79 10.99 -1.45
N LYS A 247 18.31 12.00 -2.21
CA LYS A 247 18.35 12.05 -3.69
C LYS A 247 19.68 11.61 -4.31
N PRO A 248 20.85 12.14 -3.92
CA PRO A 248 22.12 11.72 -4.52
C PRO A 248 22.51 10.30 -4.11
N VAL A 249 22.17 9.86 -2.90
CA VAL A 249 22.41 8.47 -2.45
C VAL A 249 21.57 7.50 -3.26
N TYR A 250 20.28 7.79 -3.45
CA TYR A 250 19.37 6.95 -4.25
C TYR A 250 19.86 6.86 -5.69
N HIS A 251 20.27 7.98 -6.29
CA HIS A 251 20.79 7.96 -7.64
C HIS A 251 22.05 7.11 -7.78
N ILE A 252 23.03 7.25 -6.87
CA ILE A 252 24.27 6.47 -6.91
C ILE A 252 24.01 4.97 -6.70
N VAL A 253 23.05 4.62 -5.83
CA VAL A 253 22.79 3.23 -5.46
C VAL A 253 21.91 2.53 -6.51
N TYR A 254 20.85 3.19 -6.98
CA TYR A 254 19.79 2.55 -7.77
C TYR A 254 19.85 2.89 -9.26
N ASP A 255 20.43 4.03 -9.64
CA ASP A 255 20.45 4.49 -11.03
C ASP A 255 21.78 5.18 -11.42
N PRO A 256 22.96 4.60 -11.10
CA PRO A 256 24.25 5.32 -11.22
C PRO A 256 24.60 5.74 -12.66
N THR A 257 23.95 5.16 -13.66
CA THR A 257 24.16 5.43 -15.08
C THR A 257 22.98 6.14 -15.74
N ALA A 258 21.90 6.44 -15.01
CA ALA A 258 20.71 7.02 -15.60
C ALA A 258 20.92 8.50 -15.94
N CYS A 259 20.54 8.90 -17.15
CA CYS A 259 20.53 10.30 -17.58
C CYS A 259 19.11 10.90 -17.67
N GLY A 260 18.07 10.09 -17.48
CA GLY A 260 16.66 10.49 -17.55
C GLY A 260 16.03 10.67 -16.18
N TRP A 261 14.88 11.35 -16.13
CA TRP A 261 14.15 11.68 -14.90
C TRP A 261 13.87 10.45 -14.00
N ARG A 262 13.91 10.69 -12.69
CA ARG A 262 13.61 9.72 -11.63
C ARG A 262 12.63 10.30 -10.62
N TYR A 263 11.74 9.46 -10.12
CA TYR A 263 10.63 9.85 -9.24
C TYR A 263 11.16 10.56 -7.98
N TYR A 264 12.22 10.04 -7.37
CA TYR A 264 12.82 10.61 -6.17
C TYR A 264 13.41 12.01 -6.35
N TRP A 265 13.60 12.50 -7.59
CA TRP A 265 13.98 13.90 -7.83
C TRP A 265 12.81 14.89 -7.77
N THR A 266 11.58 14.40 -7.68
CA THR A 266 10.37 15.23 -7.65
C THR A 266 9.89 15.32 -6.22
N ASP A 267 9.78 16.55 -5.74
CA ASP A 267 9.13 16.86 -4.47
C ASP A 267 7.63 16.99 -4.68
N LEU A 268 6.83 16.75 -3.64
CA LEU A 268 5.37 16.73 -3.81
C LEU A 268 4.82 18.06 -4.34
N ASN A 269 5.42 19.20 -3.94
CA ASN A 269 5.06 20.51 -4.46
C ASN A 269 5.33 20.68 -5.97
N GLN A 270 6.26 19.92 -6.54
CA GLN A 270 6.57 19.91 -7.98
C GLN A 270 5.68 18.94 -8.77
N ALA A 271 5.02 18.00 -8.09
CA ALA A 271 4.10 17.06 -8.69
C ALA A 271 2.67 17.63 -8.86
N VAL A 272 2.30 18.67 -8.10
CA VAL A 272 0.99 19.31 -8.22
C VAL A 272 0.82 19.98 -9.59
N ASP A 273 -0.30 19.69 -10.25
CA ASP A 273 -0.77 20.35 -11.47
C ASP A 273 -2.26 20.73 -11.35
N ASP A 274 -2.83 21.33 -12.40
CA ASP A 274 -4.22 21.80 -12.39
C ASP A 274 -5.25 20.65 -12.34
N ASP A 275 -4.83 19.42 -12.70
CA ASP A 275 -5.66 18.22 -12.73
C ASP A 275 -5.37 17.29 -11.53
N TYR A 276 -4.65 17.77 -10.51
CA TYR A 276 -4.32 16.99 -9.32
C TYR A 276 -5.59 16.64 -8.52
N PRO A 277 -5.70 15.43 -7.93
CA PRO A 277 -6.86 15.06 -7.13
C PRO A 277 -6.91 15.85 -5.82
N PRO A 278 -8.11 15.97 -5.20
CA PRO A 278 -8.24 16.48 -3.85
C PRO A 278 -7.32 15.75 -2.86
N VAL A 279 -6.74 16.48 -1.90
CA VAL A 279 -5.71 15.95 -1.00
C VAL A 279 -6.09 16.12 0.47
N TYR A 280 -6.17 15.01 1.20
CA TYR A 280 -6.06 15.03 2.65
C TYR A 280 -4.63 14.70 3.04
N PHE A 281 -3.97 15.51 3.87
CA PHE A 281 -2.66 15.15 4.39
C PHE A 281 -2.43 15.64 5.81
N TRP A 282 -1.62 14.89 6.55
CA TRP A 282 -1.27 15.29 7.91
C TRP A 282 0.19 15.03 8.25
N ARG A 283 0.69 15.75 9.26
CA ARG A 283 2.02 15.52 9.85
C ARG A 283 1.97 15.58 11.38
N GLY A 284 2.92 14.91 12.02
CA GLY A 284 3.23 15.15 13.44
C GLY A 284 4.20 16.32 13.61
N ASP A 285 4.03 17.11 14.66
CA ASP A 285 5.01 18.14 15.06
C ASP A 285 6.24 17.53 15.76
N ASN A 286 6.12 16.32 16.31
CA ASN A 286 7.21 15.54 16.87
C ASN A 286 7.75 14.44 15.94
N ASP A 287 7.35 14.44 14.66
CA ASP A 287 7.99 13.62 13.63
C ASP A 287 9.31 14.28 13.19
N THR A 288 10.42 13.64 13.57
CA THR A 288 11.77 14.14 13.27
C THR A 288 12.55 13.25 12.31
N ILE A 289 11.91 12.32 11.58
CA ILE A 289 12.63 11.32 10.77
C ILE A 289 13.50 11.97 9.68
N LEU A 290 13.04 13.10 9.12
CA LEU A 290 13.77 13.90 8.12
C LEU A 290 14.46 15.13 8.71
N GLY A 291 14.53 15.23 10.04
CA GLY A 291 15.01 16.40 10.75
C GLY A 291 13.89 17.41 11.08
N PRO A 292 14.26 18.56 11.66
CA PRO A 292 13.29 19.52 12.20
C PRO A 292 12.69 20.48 11.15
N ASP A 293 13.18 20.44 9.91
CA ASP A 293 12.68 21.32 8.85
C ASP A 293 11.35 20.81 8.30
N THR A 294 10.29 21.60 8.49
CA THR A 294 8.94 21.29 8.06
C THR A 294 8.47 22.19 6.91
N SER A 295 9.35 23.04 6.38
CA SER A 295 9.04 24.01 5.31
C SER A 295 8.57 23.33 4.01
N PHE A 296 8.95 22.08 3.78
CA PHE A 296 8.51 21.28 2.65
C PHE A 296 7.00 21.00 2.65
N TYR A 297 6.38 20.85 3.83
CA TYR A 297 4.92 20.71 3.93
C TYR A 297 4.19 22.01 3.57
N GLU A 298 4.76 23.15 3.94
CA GLU A 298 4.24 24.47 3.58
C GLU A 298 4.41 24.73 2.07
N ALA A 299 5.52 24.30 1.48
CA ALA A 299 5.74 24.37 0.04
C ALA A 299 4.73 23.50 -0.74
N PHE A 300 4.39 22.32 -0.21
CA PHE A 300 3.35 21.46 -0.80
C PHE A 300 1.97 22.11 -0.71
N GLU A 301 1.60 22.64 0.46
CA GLU A 301 0.35 23.39 0.63
C GLU A 301 0.24 24.58 -0.33
N GLN A 302 1.31 25.38 -0.46
CA GLN A 302 1.33 26.51 -1.39
C GLN A 302 1.16 26.08 -2.85
N ALA A 303 1.67 24.92 -3.24
CA ALA A 303 1.45 24.37 -4.57
C ALA A 303 -0.01 23.96 -4.80
N LEU A 304 -0.64 23.29 -3.82
CA LEU A 304 -2.07 22.95 -3.86
C LEU A 304 -2.94 24.22 -3.99
N GLN A 305 -2.66 25.25 -3.19
CA GLN A 305 -3.34 26.54 -3.26
C GLN A 305 -3.17 27.21 -4.63
N LYS A 306 -1.94 27.22 -5.16
CA LYS A 306 -1.61 27.85 -6.45
C LYS A 306 -2.37 27.20 -7.62
N HIS A 307 -2.53 25.87 -7.59
CA HIS A 307 -3.23 25.11 -8.62
C HIS A 307 -4.74 24.97 -8.36
N GLY A 308 -5.25 25.56 -7.27
CA GLY A 308 -6.68 25.51 -6.93
C GLY A 308 -7.18 24.12 -6.53
N VAL A 309 -6.28 23.24 -6.07
CA VAL A 309 -6.61 21.89 -5.65
C VAL A 309 -7.32 21.94 -4.29
N VAL A 310 -8.44 21.23 -4.15
CA VAL A 310 -9.14 21.11 -2.86
C VAL A 310 -8.27 20.29 -1.91
N TYR A 311 -8.05 20.78 -0.69
CA TYR A 311 -7.25 20.05 0.28
C TYR A 311 -7.71 20.28 1.73
N GLN A 312 -7.41 19.29 2.57
CA GLN A 312 -7.48 19.39 4.02
C GLN A 312 -6.12 19.01 4.62
N ARG A 313 -5.60 19.87 5.50
CA ARG A 313 -4.32 19.69 6.17
C ARG A 313 -4.54 19.60 7.68
N THR A 314 -3.97 18.58 8.31
CA THR A 314 -3.96 18.45 9.78
C THR A 314 -2.52 18.40 10.30
N ALA A 315 -2.26 19.05 11.44
CA ALA A 315 -0.99 18.91 12.15
C ALA A 315 -1.29 18.45 13.58
N PHE A 316 -0.66 17.35 13.98
CA PHE A 316 -0.85 16.76 15.30
C PHE A 316 0.35 17.06 16.19
N ALA A 317 0.09 17.53 17.41
CA ALA A 317 1.16 17.86 18.36
C ALA A 317 1.98 16.63 18.78
N ASP A 318 1.34 15.46 18.88
CA ASP A 318 1.97 14.20 19.25
C ASP A 318 1.53 13.09 18.27
N ALA A 319 2.31 12.88 17.21
CA ALA A 319 2.17 11.80 16.25
C ALA A 319 3.55 11.54 15.62
N PRO A 320 4.44 10.78 16.29
CA PRO A 320 5.78 10.52 15.76
C PRO A 320 5.73 9.74 14.43
N HIS A 321 6.87 9.63 13.75
CA HIS A 321 6.92 8.88 12.49
C HIS A 321 6.49 7.42 12.68
N ALA A 322 5.88 6.84 11.63
CA ALA A 322 5.47 5.44 11.58
C ALA A 322 4.42 5.02 12.63
N VAL A 323 3.48 5.93 12.94
CA VAL A 323 2.33 5.64 13.83
C VAL A 323 1.08 5.14 13.10
N SER A 324 1.14 4.97 11.77
CA SER A 324 0.08 4.34 10.98
C SER A 324 -1.29 5.01 11.15
N ILE A 325 -2.32 4.25 11.52
CA ILE A 325 -3.68 4.69 11.84
C ILE A 325 -3.75 5.59 13.11
N GLY A 326 -2.61 5.86 13.76
CA GLY A 326 -2.48 6.87 14.81
C GLY A 326 -2.91 6.43 16.20
N ARG A 327 -3.19 5.14 16.40
CA ARG A 327 -3.68 4.58 17.68
C ARG A 327 -2.85 5.05 18.86
N GLY A 328 -3.49 5.61 19.89
CA GLY A 328 -2.78 6.04 21.11
C GLY A 328 -1.87 7.27 20.92
N THR A 329 -2.06 8.01 19.84
CA THR A 329 -1.41 9.32 19.58
C THR A 329 -2.48 10.40 19.40
N ALA A 330 -2.09 11.66 19.17
CA ALA A 330 -3.04 12.72 18.83
C ALA A 330 -3.67 12.53 17.44
N ALA A 331 -3.13 11.64 16.59
CA ALA A 331 -3.69 11.31 15.28
C ALA A 331 -4.75 10.19 15.34
N ASP A 332 -5.09 9.62 16.50
CA ASP A 332 -6.10 8.56 16.58
C ASP A 332 -7.45 9.05 15.99
N GLY A 333 -8.01 8.30 15.04
CA GLY A 333 -9.22 8.67 14.31
C GLY A 333 -8.99 9.53 13.05
N TRP A 334 -7.75 9.87 12.68
CA TRP A 334 -7.48 10.68 11.49
C TRP A 334 -8.02 10.05 10.19
N LEU A 335 -8.08 8.72 10.13
CA LEU A 335 -8.56 7.98 8.97
C LEU A 335 -10.07 8.14 8.78
N ASP A 336 -10.83 8.39 9.86
CA ASP A 336 -12.26 8.68 9.80
C ASP A 336 -12.50 10.05 9.13
N GLU A 337 -11.73 11.05 9.54
CA GLU A 337 -11.75 12.39 8.94
C GLU A 337 -11.35 12.33 7.46
N ALA A 338 -10.32 11.56 7.13
CA ALA A 338 -9.86 11.40 5.76
C ALA A 338 -10.88 10.67 4.86
N ALA A 339 -11.55 9.64 5.39
CA ALA A 339 -12.61 8.94 4.66
C ALA A 339 -13.83 9.86 4.45
N ALA A 340 -14.19 10.67 5.44
CA ALA A 340 -15.26 11.66 5.28
C ALA A 340 -14.90 12.74 4.24
N PHE A 341 -13.65 13.22 4.25
CA PHE A 341 -13.15 14.12 3.21
C PHE A 341 -13.28 13.49 1.82
N TRP A 342 -12.84 12.23 1.65
CA TRP A 342 -12.95 11.52 0.38
C TRP A 342 -14.41 11.44 -0.10
N GLU A 343 -15.34 11.02 0.76
CA GLU A 343 -16.77 10.97 0.42
C GLU A 343 -17.34 12.32 0.01
N GLU A 344 -16.91 13.43 0.61
CA GLU A 344 -17.34 14.78 0.20
C GLU A 344 -16.87 15.14 -1.22
N GLN A 345 -15.72 14.63 -1.66
CA GLN A 345 -15.16 14.98 -2.97
C GLN A 345 -15.74 14.19 -4.13
N VAL A 346 -16.23 12.98 -3.88
CA VAL A 346 -16.69 12.04 -4.92
C VAL A 346 -18.12 11.54 -4.71
N GLY A 347 -18.85 12.10 -3.73
CA GLY A 347 -20.21 11.73 -3.35
C GLY A 347 -21.32 12.54 -4.00
#